data_AF-A0A539D4B3-F1
#
_entry.id   AF-A0A539D4B3-F1
#
_cell.length_a   1.000
_cell.length_b   1.000
_cell.length_c   1.000
_cell.angle_alpha   90.00
_cell.angle_beta   90.00
_cell.angle_gamma   90.00
#
_symmetry.space_group_name_H-M   'P 1'
#
loop_
_entity.id
_entity.type
_entity.pdbx_description
1 polymer ?
#
loop_
_entity_poly.entity_id
_entity_poly.type
_entity_poly.pdbx_seq_one_letter_code
_entity_poly.pdbx_strand_id
1 'polypeptide(L)'
;MNAPVRIDLKDVSTIPSRRTEAWKYSDLRRYLRDEPLISPKLPEGEPNDGPFKALTSNELLIANGRMNWWSEDDLTEGVEVASHASPSAPRMADVMPMAALAAAKALDDVFIVSFKAGAPRTLALRWLSDAVKTGHHARVGIVVEAGANATLLESYEGWGDAYVANHLVEIFVEQDATLERIVLIEEPASAISITSAEVHLSRGAAFAQTTVASGARLQRLETGFKGWRRRWRTPARGLRCGLTGSMRCLATARRTSLPWFATTG
;
A
#
# COMPACT_ATOMS: atom_id res chain seq x y z
N MET A 1 -4.20 24.82 15.08
CA MET A 1 -4.00 23.64 14.22
C MET A 1 -4.33 24.07 12.81
N ASN A 2 -3.38 23.99 11.86
CA ASN A 2 -3.70 24.23 10.46
C ASN A 2 -4.70 23.17 10.00
N ALA A 3 -5.68 23.58 9.20
CA ALA A 3 -6.57 22.63 8.52
C ALA A 3 -5.74 21.57 7.78
N PRO A 4 -6.20 20.31 7.73
CA PRO A 4 -5.49 19.27 7.01
C PRO A 4 -5.23 19.73 5.57
N VAL A 5 -4.00 19.60 5.10
CA VAL A 5 -3.62 19.96 3.73
C VAL A 5 -4.40 19.05 2.79
N ARG A 6 -5.45 19.59 2.16
CA ARG A 6 -6.17 18.92 1.09
C ARG A 6 -5.35 19.06 -0.19
N ILE A 7 -4.93 17.93 -0.74
CA ILE A 7 -4.20 17.90 -2.02
C ILE A 7 -5.23 18.05 -3.15
N ASP A 8 -5.03 19.05 -4.00
CA ASP A 8 -5.69 19.20 -5.29
C ASP A 8 -4.65 19.02 -6.39
N LEU A 9 -4.80 17.97 -7.20
CA LEU A 9 -3.88 17.66 -8.28
C LEU A 9 -3.85 18.72 -9.40
N LYS A 10 -4.87 19.59 -9.47
CA LYS A 10 -4.93 20.71 -10.42
C LYS A 10 -4.21 21.95 -9.90
N ASP A 11 -3.93 22.02 -8.60
CA ASP A 11 -3.16 23.09 -7.99
C ASP A 11 -1.83 22.55 -7.44
N VAL A 12 -0.77 22.77 -8.22
CA VAL A 12 0.61 22.39 -7.91
C VAL A 12 1.11 22.97 -6.58
N SER A 13 0.48 24.02 -6.04
CA SER A 13 0.83 24.60 -4.74
C SER A 13 0.44 23.71 -3.56
N THR A 14 -0.59 22.87 -3.74
CA THR A 14 -1.08 21.92 -2.74
C THR A 14 -0.31 20.60 -2.75
N ILE A 15 0.43 20.32 -3.84
CA ILE A 15 1.25 19.12 -3.97
C ILE A 15 2.44 19.20 -3.01
N PRO A 16 2.64 18.18 -2.14
CA PRO A 16 3.73 18.19 -1.18
C PRO A 16 5.10 18.37 -1.84
N SER A 17 5.90 19.24 -1.22
CA SER A 17 7.25 19.57 -1.69
C SER A 17 8.23 19.53 -0.53
N ARG A 18 9.50 19.85 -0.78
CA ARG A 18 10.52 19.93 0.27
C ARG A 18 10.24 20.98 1.36
N ARG A 19 9.30 21.91 1.12
CA ARG A 19 8.83 22.89 2.10
C ARG A 19 7.83 22.30 3.10
N THR A 20 7.19 21.19 2.74
CA THR A 20 6.33 20.42 3.64
C THR A 20 7.23 19.52 4.49
N GLU A 21 7.22 19.67 5.81
CA GLU A 21 8.14 18.96 6.71
C GLU A 21 8.17 17.43 6.46
N ALA A 22 7.01 16.79 6.31
CA ALA A 22 6.90 15.35 6.04
C ALA A 22 7.42 14.90 4.64
N TRP A 23 7.74 15.84 3.76
CA TRP A 23 8.17 15.64 2.37
C TRP A 23 9.53 16.29 2.06
N LYS A 24 10.27 16.72 3.08
CA LYS A 24 11.62 17.33 2.95
C LYS A 24 12.58 16.54 2.06
N TYR A 25 12.45 15.21 2.06
CA TYR A 25 13.31 14.26 1.34
C TYR A 25 12.64 13.56 0.14
N SER A 26 11.35 13.81 -0.10
CA SER A 26 10.57 13.19 -1.17
C SER A 26 9.78 14.30 -1.84
N ASP A 27 10.30 14.93 -2.88
CA ASP A 27 9.66 16.10 -3.50
C ASP A 27 8.68 15.65 -4.58
N LEU A 28 7.41 15.45 -4.22
CA LEU A 28 6.40 14.99 -5.18
C LEU A 28 6.14 16.03 -6.26
N ARG A 29 6.06 17.31 -5.87
CA ARG A 29 5.84 18.44 -6.77
C ARG A 29 6.87 18.52 -7.90
N ARG A 30 8.10 18.03 -7.69
CA ARG A 30 9.13 17.96 -8.75
C ARG A 30 8.73 17.04 -9.91
N TYR A 31 7.99 15.97 -9.61
CA TYR A 31 7.69 14.89 -10.55
C TYR A 31 6.24 14.89 -11.01
N LEU A 32 5.32 15.39 -10.19
CA LEU A 32 3.89 15.54 -10.48
C LEU A 32 3.55 17.02 -10.63
N ARG A 33 3.52 17.51 -11.88
CA ARG A 33 3.26 18.93 -12.18
C ARG A 33 1.79 19.22 -12.49
N ASP A 34 1.14 18.26 -13.14
CA ASP A 34 -0.24 18.32 -13.58
C ASP A 34 -0.96 17.03 -13.16
N GLU A 35 -2.28 17.08 -13.07
CA GLU A 35 -3.11 15.90 -12.82
C GLU A 35 -2.97 14.91 -14.00
N PRO A 36 -2.50 13.67 -13.76
CA PRO A 36 -2.42 12.67 -14.81
C PRO A 36 -3.79 12.29 -15.34
N LEU A 37 -3.87 11.96 -16.63
CA LEU A 37 -5.06 11.32 -17.19
C LEU A 37 -5.31 9.97 -16.48
N ILE A 38 -6.57 9.59 -16.34
CA ILE A 38 -6.95 8.34 -15.68
C ILE A 38 -6.42 7.14 -16.46
N SER A 39 -5.84 6.17 -15.75
CA SER A 39 -5.35 4.92 -16.34
C SER A 39 -6.49 4.09 -16.94
N PRO A 40 -6.30 3.47 -18.12
CA PRO A 40 -7.32 2.64 -18.75
C PRO A 40 -7.64 1.40 -17.91
N LYS A 41 -8.88 0.92 -17.96
CA LYS A 41 -9.27 -0.36 -17.37
C LYS A 41 -8.60 -1.48 -18.17
N LEU A 42 -7.99 -2.44 -17.46
CA LEU A 42 -7.50 -3.68 -18.07
C LEU A 42 -8.65 -4.65 -18.32
N PRO A 43 -8.52 -5.55 -19.33
CA PRO A 43 -9.47 -6.66 -19.49
C PRO A 43 -9.65 -7.44 -18.20
N GLU A 44 -10.88 -7.90 -17.93
CA GLU A 44 -11.16 -8.75 -16.76
C GLU A 44 -10.49 -10.12 -16.90
N GLY A 45 -10.03 -10.67 -15.78
CA GLY A 45 -9.31 -11.95 -15.72
C GLY A 45 -7.93 -11.82 -15.09
N GLU A 46 -7.28 -12.95 -14.79
CA GLU A 46 -5.92 -13.00 -14.27
C GLU A 46 -4.92 -12.67 -15.40
N PRO A 47 -4.20 -11.52 -15.35
CA PRO A 47 -3.29 -11.13 -16.41
C PRO A 47 -1.98 -11.93 -16.41
N ASN A 48 -1.58 -12.48 -15.26
CA ASN A 48 -0.39 -13.31 -15.04
C ASN A 48 -0.35 -13.89 -13.63
N ASP A 49 0.51 -14.89 -13.42
CA ASP A 49 0.90 -15.34 -12.08
C ASP A 49 1.72 -14.25 -11.35
N GLY A 50 1.34 -13.97 -10.10
CA GLY A 50 2.04 -13.03 -9.23
C GLY A 50 3.26 -13.63 -8.54
N PRO A 51 4.10 -12.78 -7.89
CA PRO A 51 5.30 -13.23 -7.20
C PRO A 51 5.02 -14.17 -6.01
N PHE A 52 3.77 -14.23 -5.56
CA PHE A 52 3.34 -15.03 -4.41
C PHE A 52 2.48 -16.25 -4.79
N LYS A 53 2.31 -16.56 -6.08
CA LYS A 53 1.46 -17.68 -6.55
C LYS A 53 1.78 -19.02 -5.87
N ALA A 54 3.07 -19.27 -5.59
CA ALA A 54 3.52 -20.50 -4.94
C ALA A 54 3.23 -20.58 -3.43
N LEU A 55 2.80 -19.48 -2.79
CA LEU A 55 2.61 -19.38 -1.33
C LEU A 55 1.13 -19.43 -0.93
N THR A 56 0.22 -19.03 -1.81
CA THR A 56 -1.21 -19.04 -1.54
C THR A 56 -2.01 -19.04 -2.83
N SER A 57 -3.18 -19.70 -2.79
CA SER A 57 -4.20 -19.61 -3.83
C SER A 57 -5.18 -18.45 -3.61
N ASN A 58 -5.20 -17.88 -2.40
CA ASN A 58 -6.07 -16.75 -2.04
C ASN A 58 -5.49 -15.48 -2.62
N GLU A 59 -6.06 -14.97 -3.70
CA GLU A 59 -5.52 -13.82 -4.41
C GLU A 59 -6.60 -12.78 -4.72
N LEU A 60 -6.21 -11.52 -4.54
CA LEU A 60 -6.97 -10.35 -4.94
C LEU A 60 -6.10 -9.42 -5.78
N LEU A 61 -6.54 -9.14 -7.01
CA LEU A 61 -5.86 -8.28 -7.96
C LEU A 61 -6.61 -6.97 -8.22
N ILE A 62 -5.93 -5.87 -7.90
CA ILE A 62 -6.33 -4.52 -8.28
C ILE A 62 -5.41 -4.05 -9.40
N ALA A 63 -5.98 -3.76 -10.57
CA ALA A 63 -5.23 -3.35 -11.75
C ALA A 63 -5.64 -1.94 -12.21
N ASN A 64 -4.66 -1.06 -12.42
CA ASN A 64 -4.88 0.34 -12.82
C ASN A 64 -5.92 1.07 -11.97
N GLY A 65 -5.89 0.78 -10.66
CA GLY A 65 -6.74 1.39 -9.64
C GLY A 65 -8.17 0.83 -9.56
N ARG A 66 -8.45 -0.28 -10.22
CA ARG A 66 -9.77 -0.93 -10.23
C ARG A 66 -9.66 -2.40 -9.87
N MET A 67 -10.73 -2.94 -9.31
CA MET A 67 -10.85 -4.38 -9.17
C MET A 67 -10.77 -5.03 -10.55
N ASN A 68 -9.94 -6.06 -10.66
CA ASN A 68 -9.73 -6.75 -11.93
C ASN A 68 -10.01 -8.24 -11.85
N TRP A 69 -9.56 -8.89 -10.78
CA TRP A 69 -9.74 -10.33 -10.59
C TRP A 69 -9.55 -10.72 -9.12
N TRP A 70 -10.22 -11.79 -8.67
CA TRP A 70 -9.89 -12.49 -7.44
C TRP A 70 -10.21 -13.98 -7.55
N SER A 71 -9.60 -14.77 -6.69
CA SER A 71 -9.61 -16.23 -6.73
C SER A 71 -10.91 -16.83 -6.15
N GLU A 72 -12.09 -16.49 -6.69
CA GLU A 72 -13.42 -16.85 -6.11
C GLU A 72 -13.51 -18.31 -5.62
N ASP A 73 -13.15 -19.26 -6.48
CA ASP A 73 -13.25 -20.70 -6.21
C ASP A 73 -12.11 -21.22 -5.29
N ASP A 74 -11.06 -20.42 -5.12
CA ASP A 74 -9.81 -20.76 -4.43
C ASP A 74 -9.65 -20.00 -3.09
N LEU A 75 -10.59 -19.10 -2.76
CA LEU A 75 -10.65 -18.47 -1.45
C LEU A 75 -10.94 -19.54 -0.39
N THR A 76 -9.93 -19.88 0.41
CA THR A 76 -10.05 -20.84 1.50
C THR A 76 -11.08 -20.35 2.53
N GLU A 77 -11.78 -21.29 3.16
CA GLU A 77 -12.69 -21.00 4.28
C GLU A 77 -12.06 -20.00 5.26
N GLY A 78 -12.73 -18.88 5.53
CA GLY A 78 -12.24 -17.86 6.47
C GLY A 78 -11.43 -16.71 5.87
N VAL A 79 -11.33 -16.59 4.55
CA VAL A 79 -11.01 -15.33 3.87
C VAL A 79 -12.21 -14.90 3.05
N GLU A 80 -12.76 -13.73 3.35
CA GLU A 80 -13.93 -13.18 2.65
C GLU A 80 -13.56 -11.86 1.97
N VAL A 81 -14.11 -11.64 0.78
CA VAL A 81 -13.98 -10.35 0.06
C VAL A 81 -15.38 -9.80 -0.17
N ALA A 82 -15.60 -8.57 0.27
CA ALA A 82 -16.87 -7.86 0.05
C ALA A 82 -16.62 -6.50 -0.58
N SER A 83 -17.43 -6.13 -1.57
CA SER A 83 -17.48 -4.75 -2.05
C SER A 83 -18.32 -3.90 -1.09
N HIS A 84 -17.86 -2.72 -0.77
CA HIS A 84 -18.56 -1.74 0.04
C HIS A 84 -18.61 -0.41 -0.71
N ALA A 85 -19.83 0.11 -0.88
CA ALA A 85 -20.05 1.42 -1.47
C ALA A 85 -19.16 2.46 -0.78
N SER A 86 -18.41 3.21 -1.59
CA SER A 86 -17.31 4.07 -1.16
C SER A 86 -17.53 4.76 0.19
N PRO A 87 -16.71 4.47 1.23
CA PRO A 87 -16.96 4.90 2.60
C PRO A 87 -16.42 6.30 2.89
N SER A 88 -16.71 6.77 4.11
CA SER A 88 -16.13 7.95 4.73
C SER A 88 -14.62 8.10 4.53
N ALA A 89 -14.13 9.34 4.64
CA ALA A 89 -12.69 9.64 4.65
C ALA A 89 -11.90 8.71 5.60
N PRO A 90 -10.66 8.33 5.24
CA PRO A 90 -9.87 7.41 6.04
C PRO A 90 -9.56 8.00 7.43
N ARG A 91 -9.38 7.14 8.42
CA ARG A 91 -9.34 7.55 9.84
C ARG A 91 -8.11 8.38 10.21
N MET A 92 -7.06 8.37 9.38
CA MET A 92 -5.85 9.17 9.55
C MET A 92 -5.67 10.23 8.43
N ALA A 93 -6.75 10.60 7.74
CA ALA A 93 -6.73 11.55 6.62
C ALA A 93 -5.96 12.86 6.90
N ASP A 94 -6.06 13.39 8.12
CA ASP A 94 -5.42 14.65 8.49
C ASP A 94 -3.89 14.59 8.54
N VAL A 95 -3.34 13.41 8.79
CA VAL A 95 -1.90 13.20 8.93
C VAL A 95 -1.31 12.44 7.73
N MET A 96 -2.14 11.73 6.95
CA MET A 96 -1.72 10.98 5.76
C MET A 96 -2.42 11.56 4.52
N PRO A 97 -1.97 12.72 4.00
CA PRO A 97 -2.69 13.42 2.94
C PRO A 97 -2.72 12.66 1.61
N MET A 98 -1.73 11.80 1.34
CA MET A 98 -1.77 10.94 0.15
C MET A 98 -2.74 9.76 0.30
N ALA A 99 -2.91 9.22 1.51
CA ALA A 99 -3.97 8.25 1.82
C ALA A 99 -5.35 8.89 1.62
N ALA A 100 -5.54 10.11 2.15
CA ALA A 100 -6.77 10.87 1.95
C ALA A 100 -7.06 11.12 0.46
N LEU A 101 -6.03 11.47 -0.33
CA LEU A 101 -6.16 11.65 -1.78
C LEU A 101 -6.50 10.32 -2.50
N ALA A 102 -5.83 9.23 -2.14
CA ALA A 102 -6.10 7.90 -2.72
C ALA A 102 -7.56 7.48 -2.48
N ALA A 103 -8.06 7.67 -1.26
CA ALA A 103 -9.45 7.42 -0.92
C ALA A 103 -10.43 8.32 -1.68
N ALA A 104 -10.14 9.62 -1.78
CA ALA A 104 -11.03 10.59 -2.42
C ALA A 104 -11.11 10.44 -3.95
N LYS A 105 -10.08 9.88 -4.59
CA LYS A 105 -10.00 9.68 -6.05
C LYS A 105 -10.05 8.22 -6.47
N ALA A 106 -10.32 7.28 -5.55
CA ALA A 106 -10.39 5.87 -5.85
C ALA A 106 -11.35 5.62 -7.03
N LEU A 107 -10.93 4.80 -7.99
CA LEU A 107 -11.67 4.62 -9.24
C LEU A 107 -12.84 3.63 -9.13
N ASP A 108 -12.82 2.79 -8.10
CA ASP A 108 -13.84 1.79 -7.78
C ASP A 108 -14.31 1.92 -6.32
N ASP A 109 -15.32 1.13 -5.96
CA ASP A 109 -15.72 0.86 -4.58
C ASP A 109 -14.57 0.30 -3.73
N VAL A 110 -14.77 0.32 -2.41
CA VAL A 110 -13.78 -0.25 -1.50
C VAL A 110 -14.05 -1.73 -1.32
N PHE A 111 -13.05 -2.53 -1.66
CA PHE A 111 -13.08 -3.96 -1.39
C PHE A 111 -12.46 -4.22 -0.02
N ILE A 112 -13.23 -4.91 0.82
CA ILE A 112 -12.85 -5.26 2.18
C ILE A 112 -12.54 -6.76 2.21
N VAL A 113 -11.30 -7.08 2.51
CA VAL A 113 -10.86 -8.45 2.81
C VAL A 113 -10.96 -8.69 4.30
N SER A 114 -11.71 -9.71 4.71
CA SER A 114 -11.86 -10.11 6.11
C SER A 114 -11.20 -11.46 6.35
N PHE A 115 -10.22 -11.50 7.25
CA PHE A 115 -9.64 -12.73 7.78
C PHE A 115 -10.40 -13.15 9.03
N LYS A 116 -11.11 -14.27 8.94
CA LYS A 116 -11.87 -14.87 10.05
C LYS A 116 -10.96 -15.56 11.04
N ALA A 117 -11.44 -15.68 12.28
CA ALA A 117 -10.80 -16.50 13.29
C ALA A 117 -10.74 -17.98 12.87
N GLY A 118 -9.75 -18.72 13.40
CA GLY A 118 -9.54 -20.13 13.10
C GLY A 118 -8.08 -20.45 12.77
N ALA A 119 -7.87 -21.36 11.82
CA ALA A 119 -6.53 -21.68 11.33
C ALA A 119 -5.86 -20.45 10.70
N PRO A 120 -4.50 -20.33 10.74
CA PRO A 120 -3.80 -19.25 10.08
C PRO A 120 -4.15 -19.13 8.59
N ARG A 121 -4.36 -17.90 8.13
CA ARG A 121 -4.79 -17.60 6.75
C ARG A 121 -3.79 -16.70 6.06
N THR A 122 -3.66 -16.85 4.74
CA THR A 122 -2.78 -16.04 3.90
C THR A 122 -3.57 -15.51 2.72
N LEU A 123 -3.34 -14.26 2.31
CA LEU A 123 -3.87 -13.68 1.07
C LEU A 123 -2.76 -12.93 0.34
N ALA A 124 -2.69 -13.10 -0.98
CA ALA A 124 -1.93 -12.24 -1.89
C ALA A 124 -2.80 -11.06 -2.36
N LEU A 125 -2.40 -9.84 -2.01
CA LEU A 125 -2.98 -8.60 -2.53
C LEU A 125 -2.03 -8.00 -3.57
N ARG A 126 -2.46 -7.98 -4.81
CA ARG A 126 -1.65 -7.55 -5.95
C ARG A 126 -2.13 -6.21 -6.48
N TRP A 127 -1.21 -5.27 -6.62
CA TRP A 127 -1.41 -3.97 -7.24
C TRP A 127 -0.69 -3.92 -8.58
N LEU A 128 -1.40 -4.13 -9.68
CA LEU A 128 -0.83 -4.12 -11.02
C LEU A 128 -1.00 -2.75 -11.69
N SER A 129 0.11 -2.19 -12.15
CA SER A 129 0.17 -0.92 -12.88
C SER A 129 0.64 -1.16 -14.32
N ASP A 130 -0.30 -1.45 -15.22
CA ASP A 130 -0.07 -1.52 -16.67
C ASP A 130 -0.64 -0.28 -17.34
N ALA A 131 0.07 0.83 -17.16
CA ALA A 131 -0.39 2.15 -17.58
C ALA A 131 0.77 2.98 -18.12
N VAL A 132 0.52 3.79 -19.15
CA VAL A 132 1.54 4.64 -19.78
C VAL A 132 1.17 6.11 -19.68
N LYS A 133 2.00 6.90 -18.98
CA LYS A 133 1.82 8.37 -18.79
C LYS A 133 0.46 8.79 -18.20
N THR A 134 -0.22 7.87 -17.54
CA THR A 134 -1.52 8.05 -16.87
C THR A 134 -1.35 7.81 -15.37
N GLY A 135 -2.39 8.06 -14.59
CA GLY A 135 -2.40 7.81 -13.15
C GLY A 135 -3.65 7.11 -12.66
N HIS A 136 -3.56 6.51 -11.48
CA HIS A 136 -4.68 5.83 -10.85
C HIS A 136 -4.57 5.87 -9.33
N HIS A 137 -5.75 5.78 -8.72
CA HIS A 137 -5.93 5.77 -7.28
C HIS A 137 -6.76 4.56 -6.90
N ALA A 138 -6.37 3.86 -5.84
CA ALA A 138 -7.19 2.78 -5.31
C ALA A 138 -7.07 2.62 -3.80
N ARG A 139 -8.06 1.92 -3.26
CA ARG A 139 -8.29 1.76 -1.83
C ARG A 139 -8.78 0.34 -1.56
N VAL A 140 -8.11 -0.35 -0.64
CA VAL A 140 -8.52 -1.67 -0.15
C VAL A 140 -8.58 -1.64 1.37
N GLY A 141 -9.62 -2.25 1.94
CA GLY A 141 -9.75 -2.49 3.37
C GLY A 141 -9.32 -3.91 3.72
N ILE A 142 -8.61 -4.06 4.82
CA ILE A 142 -8.21 -5.32 5.41
C ILE A 142 -8.70 -5.34 6.85
N VAL A 143 -9.48 -6.37 7.21
CA VAL A 143 -9.94 -6.63 8.56
C VAL A 143 -9.39 -7.97 9.00
N VAL A 144 -8.67 -7.98 10.11
CA VAL A 144 -8.20 -9.20 10.78
C VAL A 144 -9.02 -9.32 12.05
N GLU A 145 -10.04 -10.18 12.01
CA GLU A 145 -11.04 -10.30 13.07
C GLU A 145 -10.43 -10.77 14.39
N ALA A 146 -11.16 -10.56 15.48
CA ALA A 146 -10.67 -10.89 16.82
C ALA A 146 -10.13 -12.34 16.91
N GLY A 147 -8.91 -12.48 17.42
CA GLY A 147 -8.21 -13.77 17.55
C GLY A 147 -7.74 -14.41 16.23
N ALA A 148 -7.95 -13.78 15.07
CA ALA A 148 -7.47 -14.30 13.79
C ALA A 148 -5.93 -14.17 13.66
N ASN A 149 -5.34 -15.07 12.88
CA ASN A 149 -3.91 -15.07 12.55
C ASN A 149 -3.77 -15.01 11.02
N ALA A 150 -3.27 -13.88 10.51
CA ALA A 150 -3.25 -13.59 9.09
C ALA A 150 -1.85 -13.23 8.58
N THR A 151 -1.57 -13.65 7.35
CA THR A 151 -0.44 -13.19 6.54
C THR A 151 -0.96 -12.47 5.30
N LEU A 152 -0.58 -11.21 5.13
CA LEU A 152 -0.86 -10.44 3.93
C LEU A 152 0.40 -10.33 3.09
N LEU A 153 0.40 -10.96 1.92
CA LEU A 153 1.46 -10.87 0.92
C LEU A 153 1.06 -9.81 -0.10
N GLU A 154 1.72 -8.67 -0.09
CA GLU A 154 1.35 -7.50 -0.88
C GLU A 154 2.40 -7.21 -1.96
N SER A 155 1.99 -7.20 -3.23
CA SER A 155 2.87 -6.89 -4.36
C SER A 155 2.43 -5.62 -5.08
N TYR A 156 3.41 -4.81 -5.47
CA TYR A 156 3.24 -3.68 -6.38
C TYR A 156 4.03 -3.97 -7.65
N GLU A 157 3.31 -4.21 -8.73
CA GLU A 157 3.82 -4.77 -9.98
C GLU A 157 3.69 -3.72 -11.09
N GLY A 158 4.82 -3.21 -11.59
CA GLY A 158 4.84 -2.20 -12.64
C GLY A 158 5.11 -2.79 -14.03
N TRP A 159 4.10 -2.78 -14.89
CA TRP A 159 4.16 -3.31 -16.26
C TRP A 159 4.15 -2.22 -17.33
N GLY A 160 3.66 -1.03 -16.96
CA GLY A 160 3.62 0.14 -17.83
C GLY A 160 4.89 1.01 -17.77
N ASP A 161 4.73 2.29 -18.07
CA ASP A 161 5.83 3.27 -18.09
C ASP A 161 5.37 4.67 -17.71
N ALA A 162 6.16 5.37 -16.89
CA ALA A 162 5.92 6.76 -16.50
C ALA A 162 4.51 7.02 -15.92
N TYR A 163 3.90 6.01 -15.28
CA TYR A 163 2.62 6.14 -14.62
C TYR A 163 2.74 6.79 -13.23
N VAL A 164 1.60 7.22 -12.70
CA VAL A 164 1.46 7.72 -11.32
C VAL A 164 0.48 6.84 -10.56
N ALA A 165 0.99 6.07 -9.61
CA ALA A 165 0.20 5.19 -8.76
C ALA A 165 0.09 5.77 -7.35
N ASN A 166 -1.13 5.82 -6.81
CA ASN A 166 -1.37 6.23 -5.43
C ASN A 166 -2.39 5.29 -4.75
N HIS A 167 -1.90 4.41 -3.88
CA HIS A 167 -2.69 3.34 -3.27
C HIS A 167 -2.85 3.56 -1.76
N LEU A 168 -4.01 3.16 -1.24
CA LEU A 168 -4.30 3.10 0.18
C LEU A 168 -4.71 1.68 0.59
N VAL A 169 -4.06 1.16 1.61
CA VAL A 169 -4.50 -0.02 2.37
C VAL A 169 -4.90 0.39 3.77
N GLU A 170 -6.17 0.25 4.13
CA GLU A 170 -6.64 0.43 5.50
C GLU A 170 -6.67 -0.92 6.20
N ILE A 171 -5.97 -1.06 7.32
CA ILE A 171 -5.78 -2.31 8.02
C ILE A 171 -6.35 -2.18 9.43
N PHE A 172 -7.32 -3.00 9.77
CA PHE A 172 -7.90 -3.12 11.09
C PHE A 172 -7.52 -4.47 11.69
N VAL A 173 -6.64 -4.47 12.69
CA VAL A 173 -6.28 -5.67 13.44
C VAL A 173 -7.04 -5.62 14.77
N GLU A 174 -8.02 -6.50 14.89
CA GLU A 174 -8.93 -6.54 16.02
C GLU A 174 -8.29 -7.17 17.26
N GLN A 175 -9.09 -7.32 18.31
CA GLN A 175 -8.60 -7.73 19.61
C GLN A 175 -7.90 -9.09 19.54
N ASP A 176 -6.71 -9.17 20.15
CA ASP A 176 -5.91 -10.40 20.26
C ASP A 176 -5.57 -11.07 18.89
N ALA A 177 -5.73 -10.34 17.79
CA ALA A 177 -5.44 -10.80 16.43
C ALA A 177 -3.99 -10.49 16.01
N THR A 178 -3.45 -11.25 15.05
CA THR A 178 -2.08 -11.09 14.55
C THR A 178 -2.06 -10.94 13.03
N LEU A 179 -1.30 -9.96 12.54
CA LEU A 179 -1.04 -9.75 11.13
C LEU A 179 0.45 -9.66 10.82
N GLU A 180 0.94 -10.52 9.92
CA GLU A 180 2.23 -10.34 9.26
C GLU A 180 2.01 -9.81 7.83
N ARG A 181 2.58 -8.65 7.51
CA ARG A 181 2.51 -8.01 6.19
C ARG A 181 3.86 -8.09 5.50
N ILE A 182 3.93 -8.78 4.37
CA ILE A 182 5.12 -8.83 3.52
C ILE A 182 4.85 -8.00 2.28
N VAL A 183 5.61 -6.93 2.07
CA VAL A 183 5.43 -6.02 0.93
C VAL A 183 6.59 -6.17 -0.04
N LEU A 184 6.30 -6.50 -1.29
CA LEU A 184 7.23 -6.50 -2.40
C LEU A 184 6.85 -5.40 -3.39
N ILE A 185 7.79 -4.52 -3.72
CA ILE A 185 7.58 -3.47 -4.72
C ILE A 185 8.61 -3.62 -5.83
N GLU A 186 8.11 -3.82 -7.05
CA GLU A 186 8.91 -3.93 -8.26
C GLU A 186 8.25 -3.15 -9.40
N GLU A 187 8.85 -2.00 -9.74
CA GLU A 187 8.28 -1.02 -10.64
C GLU A 187 9.31 -0.47 -11.63
N PRO A 188 8.90 -0.02 -12.84
CA PRO A 188 9.82 0.57 -13.79
C PRO A 188 10.45 1.86 -13.24
N ALA A 189 11.69 2.14 -13.62
CA ALA A 189 12.47 3.28 -13.13
C ALA A 189 11.85 4.67 -13.43
N SER A 190 10.83 4.72 -14.28
CA SER A 190 10.10 5.93 -14.66
C SER A 190 8.86 6.20 -13.79
N ALA A 191 8.37 5.20 -13.04
CA ALA A 191 7.12 5.30 -12.28
C ALA A 191 7.19 6.29 -11.11
N ILE A 192 6.05 6.87 -10.77
CA ILE A 192 5.83 7.58 -9.51
C ILE A 192 4.86 6.74 -8.69
N SER A 193 5.33 6.22 -7.56
CA SER A 193 4.57 5.27 -6.74
C SER A 193 4.49 5.74 -5.30
N ILE A 194 3.25 5.86 -4.82
CA ILE A 194 2.94 6.32 -3.48
C ILE A 194 1.98 5.32 -2.86
N THR A 195 2.45 4.63 -1.83
CA THR A 195 1.70 3.62 -1.12
C THR A 195 1.52 4.05 0.31
N SER A 196 0.26 4.12 0.75
CA SER A 196 -0.09 4.43 2.14
C SER A 196 -0.74 3.23 2.80
N ALA A 197 -0.31 2.88 4.00
CA ALA A 197 -0.97 1.89 4.85
C ALA A 197 -1.40 2.54 6.18
N GLU A 198 -2.70 2.56 6.46
CA GLU A 198 -3.26 3.01 7.74
C GLU A 198 -3.56 1.81 8.62
N VAL A 199 -2.80 1.62 9.70
CA VAL A 199 -2.91 0.44 10.57
C VAL A 199 -3.56 0.79 11.90
N HIS A 200 -4.70 0.17 12.17
CA HIS A 200 -5.46 0.28 13.40
C HIS A 200 -5.28 -0.97 14.26
N LEU A 201 -4.64 -0.81 15.43
CA LEU A 201 -4.37 -1.91 16.36
C LEU A 201 -5.27 -1.83 17.59
N SER A 202 -6.10 -2.87 17.77
CA SER A 202 -6.91 -3.06 18.97
C SER A 202 -6.08 -3.60 20.15
N ARG A 203 -6.70 -3.78 21.31
CA ARG A 203 -6.04 -4.35 22.49
C ARG A 203 -5.54 -5.77 22.17
N GLY A 204 -4.29 -6.06 22.51
CA GLY A 204 -3.69 -7.38 22.30
C GLY A 204 -3.31 -7.70 20.84
N ALA A 205 -3.62 -6.79 19.90
CA ALA A 205 -3.27 -6.97 18.50
C ALA A 205 -1.76 -6.94 18.27
N ALA A 206 -1.28 -7.78 17.35
CA ALA A 206 0.11 -7.82 16.91
C ALA A 206 0.21 -7.54 15.41
N PHE A 207 1.20 -6.73 15.03
CA PHE A 207 1.48 -6.40 13.62
C PHE A 207 2.98 -6.47 13.36
N ALA A 208 3.36 -7.11 12.26
CA ALA A 208 4.71 -7.08 11.72
C ALA A 208 4.66 -6.70 10.25
N GLN A 209 5.65 -5.94 9.79
CA GLN A 209 5.81 -5.62 8.36
C GLN A 209 7.25 -5.84 7.94
N THR A 210 7.43 -6.52 6.80
CA THR A 210 8.68 -6.59 6.06
C THR A 210 8.45 -5.96 4.69
N THR A 211 9.39 -5.15 4.22
CA THR A 211 9.26 -4.48 2.91
C THR A 211 10.55 -4.66 2.13
N VAL A 212 10.42 -5.11 0.89
CA VAL A 212 11.47 -5.13 -0.13
C VAL A 212 10.98 -4.29 -1.29
N ALA A 213 11.76 -3.30 -1.70
CA ALA A 213 11.33 -2.34 -2.70
C ALA A 213 12.45 -2.01 -3.68
N SER A 214 12.11 -1.94 -4.96
CA SER A 214 13.03 -1.63 -6.05
C SER A 214 12.33 -0.80 -7.13
N GLY A 215 13.13 -0.12 -7.96
CA GLY A 215 12.61 0.66 -9.09
C GLY A 215 12.05 2.03 -8.74
N ALA A 216 11.14 2.51 -9.59
CA ALA A 216 10.48 3.82 -9.57
C ALA A 216 11.41 5.06 -9.59
N ARG A 217 10.91 6.14 -10.20
CA ARG A 217 11.54 7.46 -10.19
C ARG A 217 11.35 8.17 -8.86
N LEU A 218 10.18 8.00 -8.27
CA LEU A 218 9.85 8.37 -6.89
C LEU A 218 9.04 7.23 -6.30
N GLN A 219 9.56 6.64 -5.23
CA GLN A 219 8.85 5.63 -4.45
C GLN A 219 8.71 6.11 -3.02
N ARG A 220 7.47 6.13 -2.51
CA ARG A 220 7.18 6.43 -1.12
C ARG A 220 6.21 5.39 -0.59
N LEU A 221 6.69 4.55 0.32
CA LEU A 221 5.83 3.74 1.17
C LEU A 221 5.75 4.39 2.56
N GLU A 222 4.52 4.63 3.00
CA GLU A 222 4.22 5.22 4.29
C GLU A 222 3.24 4.34 5.07
N THR A 223 3.70 3.73 6.16
CA THR A 223 2.82 3.03 7.12
C THR A 223 2.60 3.92 8.34
N GLY A 224 1.35 4.30 8.59
CA GLY A 224 0.92 5.04 9.77
C GLY A 224 0.15 4.15 10.74
N PHE A 225 0.37 4.32 12.04
CA PHE A 225 -0.28 3.52 13.08
C PHE A 225 -1.19 4.35 13.97
N LYS A 226 -2.34 3.77 14.35
CA LYS A 226 -3.25 4.27 15.38
C LYS A 226 -3.72 3.10 16.25
N GLY A 227 -3.32 3.04 17.52
CA GLY A 227 -3.73 1.90 18.34
C GLY A 227 -3.18 1.85 19.77
N TRP A 228 -3.48 0.74 20.44
CA TRP A 228 -3.24 0.52 21.87
C TRP A 228 -1.75 0.53 22.26
N ARG A 229 -1.43 1.18 23.38
CA ARG A 229 -0.07 1.30 23.91
C ARG A 229 0.24 0.18 24.91
N ARG A 230 1.18 -0.71 24.58
CA ARG A 230 2.10 -1.32 25.55
C ARG A 230 3.45 -1.61 24.90
N ARG A 231 4.53 -1.46 25.67
CA ARG A 231 5.94 -1.52 25.25
C ARG A 231 6.23 -2.83 24.48
N TRP A 232 6.57 -2.72 23.20
CA TRP A 232 6.99 -3.83 22.34
C TRP A 232 8.26 -4.49 22.92
N ARG A 233 8.26 -5.83 23.05
CA ARG A 233 9.48 -6.64 23.27
C ARG A 233 9.88 -7.24 21.93
N THR A 234 11.12 -7.02 21.53
CA THR A 234 11.72 -7.57 20.30
C THR A 234 12.19 -9.01 20.54
N PRO A 235 11.70 -10.03 19.79
CA PRO A 235 12.48 -11.24 19.54
C PRO A 235 13.49 -10.93 18.43
N ALA A 236 14.74 -11.32 18.66
CA ALA A 236 15.86 -11.05 17.78
C ALA A 236 15.72 -11.78 16.42
N ARG A 237 15.69 -10.99 15.34
CA ARG A 237 16.14 -11.24 13.94
C ARG A 237 15.13 -10.72 12.92
N GLY A 238 15.65 -10.04 11.89
CA GLY A 238 14.91 -9.31 10.86
C GLY A 238 14.72 -7.84 11.22
N LEU A 239 14.84 -6.94 10.24
CA LEU A 239 14.63 -5.49 10.40
C LEU A 239 13.19 -5.23 10.85
N ARG A 240 12.95 -5.24 12.17
CA ARG A 240 11.68 -4.88 12.79
C ARG A 240 11.67 -3.37 13.01
N CYS A 241 10.83 -2.64 12.28
CA CYS A 241 10.52 -1.23 12.56
C CYS A 241 9.74 -1.19 13.89
N GLY A 242 10.44 -1.20 15.03
CA GLY A 242 9.84 -1.28 16.37
C GLY A 242 10.15 -0.05 17.21
N LEU A 243 9.28 0.97 17.22
CA LEU A 243 9.26 2.03 18.24
C LEU A 243 7.81 2.44 18.56
N THR A 244 7.61 3.09 19.71
CA THR A 244 6.29 3.41 20.29
C THR A 244 5.87 4.86 20.02
N GLY A 245 4.58 5.10 19.79
CA GLY A 245 4.00 6.40 19.41
C GLY A 245 3.62 6.43 17.93
N SER A 246 2.85 7.44 17.48
CA SER A 246 2.47 7.59 16.06
C SER A 246 3.72 7.52 15.18
N MET A 247 3.95 6.35 14.58
CA MET A 247 5.17 6.05 13.85
C MET A 247 4.83 6.10 12.36
N ARG A 248 5.62 6.86 11.60
CA ARG A 248 5.68 6.74 10.14
C ARG A 248 6.91 5.89 9.86
N CYS A 249 6.76 4.64 9.43
CA CYS A 249 7.88 3.91 8.85
C CYS A 249 7.95 4.37 7.38
N LEU A 250 8.92 5.23 7.08
CA LEU A 250 9.10 5.81 5.76
C LEU A 250 10.24 5.10 5.04
N ALA A 251 9.91 4.31 4.02
CA ALA A 251 10.90 3.84 3.07
C ALA A 251 10.92 4.83 1.90
N THR A 252 12.05 5.51 1.70
CA THR A 252 12.30 6.34 0.51
C THR A 252 13.61 5.88 -0.10
N ALA A 253 13.54 5.14 -1.19
CA ALA A 253 14.71 4.82 -1.98
C ALA A 253 15.00 5.98 -2.95
N ARG A 254 16.22 6.54 -2.90
CA ARG A 254 16.77 7.36 -3.98
C ARG A 254 18.03 6.66 -4.47
N ARG A 255 18.11 6.33 -5.75
CA ARG A 255 19.34 5.80 -6.33
C ARG A 255 20.38 6.92 -6.42
N THR A 256 21.43 6.85 -5.61
CA THR A 256 22.72 7.43 -5.97
C THR A 256 23.40 6.44 -6.91
N SER A 257 23.71 6.87 -8.13
CA SER A 257 24.51 6.09 -9.07
C SER A 257 25.85 5.77 -8.42
N LEU A 258 26.12 4.49 -8.15
CA LEU A 258 27.47 4.00 -7.87
C LEU A 258 28.07 3.46 -9.18
N PRO A 259 29.34 3.78 -9.50
CA PRO A 259 30.00 3.34 -10.71
C PRO A 259 30.25 1.83 -10.65
N TRP A 260 30.04 1.18 -11.78
CA TRP A 260 30.28 -0.24 -11.98
C TRP A 260 31.75 -0.58 -11.73
N PHE A 261 32.00 -1.62 -10.92
CA PHE A 261 33.31 -2.26 -10.88
C PHE A 261 33.52 -3.00 -12.20
N ALA A 262 34.59 -2.62 -12.91
CA ALA A 262 35.15 -3.40 -14.00
C ALA A 262 35.79 -4.68 -13.44
N THR A 263 35.38 -5.83 -13.95
CA THR A 263 36.18 -7.06 -13.87
C THR A 263 36.85 -7.30 -15.21
N THR A 264 38.17 -7.27 -15.16
CA THR A 264 39.14 -7.73 -16.15
C THR A 264 38.85 -9.13 -16.65
N GLY A 265 38.86 -9.29 -17.97
CA GLY A 265 39.25 -10.50 -18.69
C GLY A 265 40.39 -10.14 -19.63
#